data_AF-V9EY14-F1
#
_entry.id   AF-V9EY14-F1
#
_cell.length_a   1.000
_cell.length_b   1.000
_cell.length_c   1.000
_cell.angle_alpha   90.00
_cell.angle_beta   90.00
_cell.angle_gamma   90.00
#
_symmetry.space_group_name_H-M   'P 1'
#
loop_
_entity.id
_entity.type
_entity.pdbx_description
1 polymer ?
#
loop_
_entity_poly.entity_id
_entity_poly.type
_entity_poly.pdbx_seq_one_letter_code
_entity_poly.pdbx_strand_id
1 'polypeptide(L)'
;MKQLDKICDETLMELPPMTSNEKMLDLHNKIHPYVPEEFQDDPIYAKPSELQQEDAKAAKQARREHRASMVAAAKANQDRRGRDVQDEIRPTPKTARKQSRSILQQTHFV
;
A
#
# COMPACT_ATOMS: atom_id res chain seq x y z
N MET A 1 -41.69 2.88 -24.21
CA MET A 1 -40.31 3.32 -23.92
C MET A 1 -39.44 2.06 -23.84
N LYS A 2 -39.24 1.35 -24.97
CA LYS A 2 -38.06 1.45 -25.85
C LYS A 2 -36.76 1.64 -25.05
N GLN A 3 -36.03 0.54 -24.82
CA GLN A 3 -34.56 0.42 -24.90
C GLN A 3 -34.06 -0.86 -24.18
N LEU A 4 -34.47 -2.04 -24.64
CA LEU A 4 -33.83 -3.31 -24.25
C LEU A 4 -33.33 -4.13 -25.44
N ASP A 5 -33.21 -3.50 -26.63
CA ASP A 5 -32.82 -4.17 -27.86
C ASP A 5 -31.54 -3.59 -28.47
N LYS A 6 -30.62 -3.06 -27.65
CA LYS A 6 -29.39 -2.44 -28.18
C LYS A 6 -28.15 -2.69 -27.33
N ILE A 7 -27.94 -3.94 -26.98
CA ILE A 7 -26.57 -4.43 -26.81
C ILE A 7 -26.36 -5.40 -27.97
N CYS A 8 -26.30 -4.79 -29.16
CA CYS A 8 -25.69 -5.35 -30.37
C CYS A 8 -24.40 -6.07 -29.95
N ASP A 9 -24.33 -7.37 -30.23
CA ASP A 9 -23.63 -7.89 -31.39
C ASP A 9 -22.15 -7.50 -31.39
N GLU A 10 -21.32 -8.53 -31.16
CA GLU A 10 -19.95 -8.67 -31.65
C GLU A 10 -19.02 -7.46 -31.50
N THR A 11 -18.14 -7.47 -30.48
CA THR A 11 -16.73 -7.00 -30.55
C THR A 11 -16.15 -6.78 -29.16
N LEU A 12 -14.84 -7.02 -29.02
CA LEU A 12 -13.99 -6.95 -27.82
C LEU A 12 -14.22 -8.16 -26.90
N MET A 13 -13.48 -9.26 -27.05
CA MET A 13 -12.11 -9.34 -26.50
C MET A 13 -11.97 -8.42 -25.29
N GLU A 14 -12.75 -8.69 -24.24
CA GLU A 14 -12.56 -8.09 -22.93
C GLU A 14 -11.19 -8.54 -22.41
N LEU A 15 -10.16 -7.78 -22.77
CA LEU A 15 -8.90 -7.78 -22.07
C LEU A 15 -9.24 -7.62 -20.57
N PRO A 16 -8.60 -8.40 -19.68
CA PRO A 16 -8.94 -8.41 -18.26
C PRO A 16 -8.96 -6.99 -17.71
N PRO A 17 -9.78 -6.72 -16.67
CA PRO A 17 -10.17 -5.38 -16.23
C PRO A 17 -8.97 -4.45 -16.22
N MET A 18 -9.05 -3.40 -17.06
CA MET A 18 -8.03 -2.37 -17.32
C MET A 18 -6.70 -2.65 -16.63
N THR A 19 -5.72 -3.14 -17.40
CA THR A 19 -4.33 -3.19 -16.94
C THR A 19 -3.98 -1.90 -16.21
N SER A 20 -3.69 -1.98 -14.90
CA SER A 20 -3.38 -0.80 -14.07
C SER A 20 -2.36 0.11 -14.79
N ASN A 21 -2.43 1.43 -14.61
CA ASN A 21 -1.54 2.39 -15.30
C ASN A 21 -0.05 2.01 -15.22
N GLU A 22 0.37 1.42 -14.11
CA GLU A 22 1.73 0.90 -13.91
C GLU A 22 2.09 -0.27 -14.81
N LYS A 23 1.13 -1.17 -15.07
CA LYS A 23 1.30 -2.30 -15.97
C LYS A 23 1.37 -1.83 -17.41
N MET A 24 0.51 -0.90 -17.84
CA MET A 24 0.61 -0.29 -19.17
C MET A 24 1.97 0.39 -19.38
N LEU A 25 2.43 1.15 -18.37
CA LEU A 25 3.74 1.78 -18.42
C LEU A 25 4.89 0.76 -18.50
N ASP A 26 4.79 -0.34 -17.76
CA ASP A 26 5.78 -1.42 -17.81
C ASP A 26 5.76 -2.16 -19.16
N LEU A 27 4.58 -2.44 -19.73
CA LEU A 27 4.43 -3.07 -21.05
C LEU A 27 5.11 -2.23 -22.14
N HIS A 28 4.77 -0.93 -22.20
CA HIS A 28 5.37 -0.01 -23.16
C HIS A 28 6.89 0.15 -22.97
N ASN A 29 7.38 0.31 -21.73
CA ASN A 29 8.79 0.64 -21.52
C ASN A 29 9.73 -0.58 -21.54
N LYS A 30 9.25 -1.75 -21.10
CA LYS A 30 10.11 -2.93 -20.91
C LYS A 30 9.87 -4.02 -21.95
N ILE A 31 8.65 -4.12 -22.47
CA ILE A 31 8.27 -5.23 -23.35
C ILE A 31 8.24 -4.78 -24.80
N HIS A 32 7.63 -3.63 -25.12
CA HIS A 32 7.49 -3.12 -26.50
C HIS A 32 8.76 -3.20 -27.36
N PRO A 33 9.99 -2.89 -26.85
CA PRO A 33 11.22 -3.02 -27.66
C PRO A 33 11.57 -4.44 -28.12
N TYR A 34 10.99 -5.46 -27.47
CA TYR A 34 11.21 -6.88 -27.77
C TYR A 34 9.99 -7.53 -28.43
N VAL A 35 8.98 -6.74 -28.77
CA VAL A 35 7.79 -7.22 -29.47
C VAL A 35 8.10 -7.30 -30.97
N PRO A 36 7.80 -8.43 -31.63
CA PRO A 36 7.94 -8.55 -33.08
C PRO A 36 7.16 -7.47 -33.81
N GLU A 37 7.66 -7.04 -34.98
CA GLU A 37 7.10 -5.91 -35.74
C GLU A 37 5.61 -6.11 -36.06
N GLU A 38 5.18 -7.36 -36.25
CA GLU A 38 3.79 -7.72 -36.51
C GLU A 38 2.82 -7.37 -35.37
N PHE A 39 3.32 -7.16 -34.15
CA PHE A 39 2.54 -6.88 -32.95
C PHE A 39 2.89 -5.53 -32.30
N GLN A 40 3.80 -4.74 -32.86
CA GLN A 40 4.20 -3.46 -32.26
C GLN A 40 3.07 -2.42 -32.24
N ASP A 41 2.15 -2.51 -33.21
CA ASP A 41 0.97 -1.64 -33.31
C ASP A 41 -0.22 -2.12 -32.46
N ASP A 42 -0.07 -3.21 -31.69
CA ASP A 42 -1.12 -3.71 -30.82
C ASP A 42 -1.41 -2.68 -29.70
N PRO A 43 -2.68 -2.30 -29.48
CA PRO A 43 -3.10 -1.41 -28.40
C PRO A 43 -2.54 -1.77 -27.01
N ILE A 44 -2.22 -3.04 -26.73
CA ILE A 44 -1.64 -3.45 -25.44
C ILE A 44 -0.25 -2.87 -25.18
N TYR A 45 0.49 -2.50 -26.24
CA TYR A 45 1.80 -1.86 -26.15
C TYR A 45 1.75 -0.36 -26.47
N ALA A 46 0.56 0.21 -26.67
CA ALA A 46 0.40 1.61 -26.97
C ALA A 46 1.04 2.49 -25.90
N LYS A 47 1.60 3.62 -26.33
CA LYS A 47 2.19 4.60 -25.43
C LYS A 47 1.13 5.13 -24.45
N PRO A 48 1.36 5.02 -23.13
CA PRO A 48 0.44 5.56 -22.14
C PRO A 48 0.37 7.09 -22.21
N SER A 49 -0.81 7.66 -21.94
CA SER A 49 -1.00 9.10 -21.86
C SER A 49 -0.21 9.71 -20.70
N GLU A 50 0.10 11.01 -20.77
CA GLU A 50 0.88 11.69 -19.71
C GLU A 50 0.22 11.54 -18.33
N LEU A 51 -1.11 11.72 -18.25
CA LEU A 51 -1.86 11.53 -17.01
C LEU A 51 -1.71 10.11 -16.45
N GLN A 52 -1.80 9.09 -17.31
CA GLN A 52 -1.61 7.69 -16.88
C GLN A 52 -0.18 7.45 -16.36
N GLN A 53 0.83 8.08 -16.97
CA GLN A 53 2.21 7.97 -16.52
C GLN A 53 2.42 8.64 -15.15
N GLU A 54 1.81 9.79 -14.92
CA GLU A 54 1.86 10.48 -13.63
C GLU A 54 1.17 9.67 -12.53
N ASP A 55 -0.04 9.18 -12.79
CA ASP A 55 -0.78 8.31 -11.86
C ASP A 55 0.03 7.05 -11.51
N ALA A 56 0.66 6.42 -12.49
CA ALA A 56 1.52 5.25 -12.27
C ALA A 56 2.72 5.58 -11.37
N LYS A 57 3.35 6.74 -11.58
CA LYS A 57 4.47 7.20 -10.72
C LYS A 57 3.99 7.48 -9.30
N ALA A 58 2.87 8.19 -9.15
CA ALA A 58 2.29 8.52 -7.85
C ALA A 58 1.90 7.26 -7.07
N ALA A 59 1.22 6.30 -7.71
CA ALA A 59 0.84 5.03 -7.09
C ALA A 59 2.07 4.22 -6.64
N LYS A 60 3.12 4.17 -7.47
CA LYS A 60 4.38 3.49 -7.13
C LYS A 60 5.09 4.15 -5.95
N GLN A 61 5.06 5.48 -5.91
CA GLN A 61 5.66 6.25 -4.83
C GLN A 61 4.90 6.04 -3.51
N ALA A 62 3.57 6.13 -3.53
CA ALA A 62 2.73 5.89 -2.35
C ALA A 62 2.97 4.50 -1.73
N ARG A 63 3.10 3.45 -2.57
CA ARG A 63 3.43 2.10 -2.07
C ARG A 63 4.82 2.02 -1.46
N ARG A 64 5.80 2.74 -2.01
CA ARG A 64 7.16 2.79 -1.44
C ARG A 64 7.16 3.49 -0.08
N GLU A 65 6.45 4.61 0.04
CA GLU A 65 6.33 5.35 1.30
C GLU A 65 5.62 4.53 2.38
N HIS A 66 4.54 3.83 2.02
CA HIS A 66 3.87 2.91 2.93
C HIS A 66 4.82 1.82 3.46
N ARG A 67 5.62 1.20 2.57
CA ARG A 67 6.63 0.22 2.99
C ARG A 67 7.69 0.84 3.89
N ALA A 68 8.18 2.04 3.56
CA ALA A 68 9.17 2.75 4.35
C ALA A 68 8.65 3.07 5.76
N SER A 69 7.42 3.56 5.87
CA SER A 69 6.73 3.79 7.15
C SER A 69 6.65 2.51 7.98
N MET A 70 6.25 1.39 7.36
CA MET A 70 6.19 0.12 8.05
C MET A 70 7.54 -0.38 8.54
N VAL A 71 8.60 -0.23 7.74
CA VAL A 71 9.97 -0.59 8.14
C VAL A 71 10.45 0.31 9.28
N ALA A 72 10.17 1.61 9.23
CA ALA A 72 10.52 2.54 10.30
C ALA A 72 9.80 2.19 11.61
N ALA A 73 8.51 1.86 11.56
CA ALA A 73 7.74 1.42 12.72
C ALA A 73 8.27 0.09 13.29
N ALA A 74 8.60 -0.88 12.43
CA ALA A 74 9.19 -2.15 12.84
C ALA A 74 10.56 -1.93 13.53
N LYS A 75 11.41 -1.07 12.97
CA LYS A 75 12.71 -0.72 13.55
C LYS A 75 12.56 -0.03 14.91
N ALA A 76 11.68 0.96 15.02
CA ALA A 76 11.41 1.64 16.28
C ALA A 76 10.93 0.67 17.39
N ASN A 77 10.10 -0.31 17.00
CA ASN A 77 9.65 -1.37 17.92
C ASN A 77 10.80 -2.32 18.33
N GLN A 78 11.71 -2.67 17.41
CA GLN A 78 12.91 -3.45 17.74
C GLN A 78 13.83 -2.68 18.69
N ASP A 79 14.09 -1.40 18.43
CA ASP A 79 14.93 -0.56 19.27
C ASP A 79 14.35 -0.43 20.69
N ARG A 80 13.02 -0.31 20.82
CA ARG A 80 12.36 -0.29 22.14
C ARG A 80 12.55 -1.61 22.89
N ARG A 81 12.33 -2.75 22.22
CA ARG A 81 12.56 -4.08 22.82
C ARG A 81 14.02 -4.30 23.21
N GLY A 82 14.96 -3.84 22.39
CA GLY A 82 16.40 -3.94 22.66
C GLY A 82 16.82 -3.17 23.92
N ARG A 83 16.19 -2.04 24.21
CA ARG A 83 16.39 -1.28 25.44
C ARG A 83 15.77 -1.97 26.66
N ASP A 84 14.53 -2.44 26.57
CA ASP A 84 13.85 -3.12 27.68
C ASP A 84 14.61 -4.38 28.14
N VAL A 85 15.20 -5.15 27.20
CA VAL A 85 16.02 -6.34 27.54
C VAL A 85 17.36 -5.95 28.19
N GLN A 86 17.98 -4.83 27.80
CA GLN A 86 19.21 -4.35 28.45
C GLN A 86 18.95 -3.80 29.86
N ASP A 87 17.80 -3.17 30.09
CA ASP A 87 17.39 -2.69 31.41
C ASP A 87 16.99 -3.84 32.36
N GLU A 88 16.48 -4.97 31.85
CA GLU A 88 16.25 -6.21 32.62
C GLU A 88 17.56 -6.92 33.01
N ILE A 89 18.62 -6.83 32.19
CA ILE A 89 19.94 -7.43 32.47
C ILE A 89 20.76 -6.57 33.45
N ARG A 90 20.50 -5.26 33.54
CA ARG A 90 21.05 -4.42 34.61
C ARG A 90 20.34 -4.73 35.92
N PRO A 91 21.05 -4.97 37.03
CA PRO A 91 20.41 -5.23 38.31
C PRO A 91 19.65 -3.96 38.70
N THR A 92 18.33 -4.02 38.67
CA THR A 92 17.48 -2.94 39.16
C THR A 92 17.78 -2.73 40.64
N PRO A 93 18.12 -1.50 41.10
CA PRO A 93 18.16 -1.25 42.53
C PRO A 93 16.74 -1.41 43.06
N LYS A 94 16.56 -2.35 44.00
CA LYS A 94 15.29 -2.62 44.69
C LYS A 94 14.84 -1.37 45.45
N THR A 95 14.11 -0.46 44.82
CA THR A 95 13.46 0.64 45.52
C THR A 95 12.06 0.21 45.94
N ALA A 96 11.84 0.23 47.25
CA ALA A 96 10.65 -0.23 47.92
C ALA A 96 9.36 0.36 47.34
N ARG A 97 8.43 -0.54 47.02
CA ARG A 97 7.04 -0.25 46.66
C ARG A 97 6.33 0.41 47.85
N LYS A 98 6.16 1.73 47.82
CA LYS A 98 5.16 2.39 48.69
C LYS A 98 3.78 2.20 48.06
N GLN A 99 2.99 1.31 48.66
CA GLN A 99 1.55 1.25 48.40
C GLN A 99 0.91 2.51 49.00
N SER A 100 0.52 3.47 48.17
CA SER A 100 -0.44 4.50 48.56
C SER A 100 -1.85 3.96 48.31
N ARG A 101 -2.45 3.37 49.34
CA ARG A 101 -3.90 3.23 49.44
C ARG A 101 -4.50 4.62 49.68
N SER A 102 -5.30 5.14 48.75
CA SER A 102 -6.29 6.18 49.05
C SER A 102 -7.69 5.69 48.67
N ILE A 103 -8.29 5.09 49.68
CA ILE A 103 -9.72 4.93 49.97
C ILE A 103 -10.60 6.06 49.42
N LEU A 104 -11.62 5.65 48.66
CA LEU A 104 -13.04 6.05 48.68
C LEU A 104 -13.37 7.55 48.84
N GLN A 105 -14.07 8.12 47.85
CA GLN A 105 -15.41 8.69 48.05
C GLN A 105 -16.27 8.60 46.78
N GLN A 106 -17.54 8.37 47.05
CA GLN A 106 -18.63 7.96 46.19
C GLN A 106 -19.43 9.21 45.77
N THR A 107 -19.82 9.34 44.51
CA THR A 107 -20.87 10.30 44.11
C THR A 107 -21.86 9.62 43.19
N HIS A 108 -23.11 9.65 43.62
CA HIS A 108 -24.28 9.03 43.04
C HIS A 108 -24.73 9.81 41.79
N PHE A 109 -25.24 9.11 40.77
CA PHE A 109 -26.10 9.73 39.77
C PHE A 109 -27.47 9.07 39.90
N VAL A 110 -28.49 9.91 40.12
CA VAL A 110 -29.92 9.55 40.13
C VAL A 110 -30.45 9.64 38.71
#